data_AF-A0A952HNW8-F1
#
_entry.id   AF-A0A952HNW8-F1
#
_cell.length_a   1.000
_cell.length_b   1.000
_cell.length_c   1.000
_cell.angle_alpha   90.00
_cell.angle_beta   90.00
_cell.angle_gamma   90.00
#
_symmetry.space_group_name_H-M   'P 1'
#
loop_
_entity.id
_entity.type
_entity.pdbx_description
1 polymer ?
#
loop_
_entity_poly.entity_id
_entity_poly.type
_entity_poly.pdbx_seq_one_letter_code
_entity_poly.pdbx_strand_id
1 'polypeptide(L)'
;MRFVAVQEPPHDSWAVFDAGNDAPAEYAGRVLIGLTLHEARRFAAVANDHCGWSQRRWPVQLELVNPVADGVSAAREKDNRTGS
;
A
#
# COMPACT_ATOMS: atom_id res chain seq x y z
N MET A 1 2.63 -4.51 -5.78
CA MET A 1 2.66 -4.03 -7.18
C MET A 1 3.83 -3.09 -7.32
N ARG A 2 4.60 -3.19 -8.41
CA ARG A 2 5.81 -2.38 -8.64
C ARG A 2 5.75 -1.82 -10.06
N PHE A 3 5.63 -0.51 -10.15
CA PHE A 3 5.56 0.21 -11.41
C PHE A 3 6.95 0.71 -11.81
N VAL A 4 7.32 0.51 -13.07
CA VAL A 4 8.62 0.91 -13.62
C VAL A 4 8.43 1.70 -14.91
N ALA A 5 9.24 2.74 -15.09
CA ALA A 5 9.31 3.46 -16.36
C ALA A 5 10.20 2.68 -17.34
N VAL A 6 9.67 2.35 -18.51
CA VAL A 6 10.37 1.58 -19.56
C VAL A 6 10.35 2.39 -20.84
N GLN A 7 11.47 2.42 -21.56
CA GLN A 7 11.53 3.05 -22.87
C GLN A 7 10.90 2.13 -23.91
N GLU A 8 9.99 2.67 -24.73
CA GLU A 8 9.34 1.99 -25.83
C GLU A 8 10.09 2.30 -27.14
N PRO A 9 10.78 1.32 -27.75
CA PRO A 9 11.32 1.47 -29.10
C PRO A 9 10.16 1.59 -30.12
N PRO A 10 10.31 2.34 -31.23
CA PRO A 10 11.52 3.02 -31.71
C PRO A 10 11.58 4.55 -31.45
N HIS A 11 10.63 5.13 -30.72
CA HIS A 11 10.39 6.59 -30.73
C HIS A 11 10.94 7.37 -29.52
N ASP A 12 11.90 6.81 -28.78
CA ASP A 12 12.40 7.36 -27.51
C ASP A 12 11.29 7.68 -26.47
N SER A 13 10.07 7.19 -26.70
CA SER A 13 8.91 7.34 -25.84
C SER A 13 9.01 6.41 -24.64
N TRP A 14 8.27 6.75 -23.59
CA TRP A 14 8.29 6.01 -22.33
C TRP A 14 6.89 5.52 -21.97
N ALA A 15 6.84 4.35 -21.35
CA ALA A 15 5.63 3.79 -20.75
C ALA A 15 5.85 3.50 -19.27
N VAL A 16 4.75 3.36 -18.54
CA VAL A 16 4.76 2.80 -17.19
C VAL A 16 4.30 1.36 -17.28
N PHE A 17 5.09 0.44 -16.74
CA PHE A 17 4.82 -1.00 -16.76
C PHE A 17 4.61 -1.51 -15.33
N ASP A 18 3.56 -2.30 -15.10
CA ASP A 18 3.38 -3.03 -13.84
C ASP A 18 4.17 -4.34 -13.90
N ALA A 19 5.31 -4.36 -13.23
CA ALA A 19 6.17 -5.54 -13.16
C ALA A 19 5.53 -6.70 -12.39
N GLY A 20 4.45 -6.45 -11.63
CA GLY A 20 3.71 -7.51 -10.92
C GLY A 20 2.70 -8.24 -11.79
N ASN A 21 2.18 -7.58 -12.84
CA ASN A 21 1.14 -8.12 -13.72
C ASN A 21 1.63 -8.33 -15.17
N ASP A 22 2.90 -8.02 -15.43
CA ASP A 22 3.54 -8.09 -16.75
C ASP A 22 2.72 -7.35 -17.83
N ALA A 23 2.18 -6.19 -17.48
CA ALA A 23 1.28 -5.42 -18.34
C ALA A 23 1.54 -3.91 -18.24
N PRO A 24 1.21 -3.13 -19.29
CA PRO A 24 1.21 -1.67 -19.21
C PRO A 24 0.29 -1.17 -18.12
N ALA A 25 0.73 -0.15 -17.38
CA ALA A 25 -0.07 0.47 -16.34
C ALA A 25 -1.19 1.32 -16.96
N GLU A 26 -2.36 1.25 -16.33
CA GLU A 26 -3.52 2.05 -16.69
C GLU A 26 -3.79 3.09 -15.60
N TYR A 27 -4.10 4.32 -16.01
CA TYR A 27 -4.55 5.39 -15.13
C TYR A 27 -5.82 6.02 -15.69
N ALA A 28 -6.88 6.01 -14.88
CA ALA A 28 -8.18 6.59 -15.23
C ALA A 28 -8.76 6.10 -16.58
N GLY A 29 -8.67 4.80 -16.87
CA GLY A 29 -9.19 4.24 -18.12
C GLY A 29 -8.24 4.37 -19.32
N ARG A 30 -6.99 4.83 -19.12
CA ARG A 30 -6.03 5.08 -20.19
C ARG A 30 -4.68 4.44 -19.92
N VAL A 31 -4.15 3.77 -20.93
CA VAL A 31 -2.82 3.16 -20.87
C VAL A 31 -1.73 4.24 -20.88
N LEU A 32 -0.77 4.12 -19.96
CA LEU A 32 0.34 5.06 -19.78
C LEU A 32 1.50 4.72 -20.74
N ILE A 33 1.34 5.06 -22.02
CA ILE A 33 2.31 4.87 -23.11
C ILE A 33 2.57 6.19 -23.84
N GLY A 34 3.67 6.29 -24.60
CA GLY A 34 3.97 7.50 -25.37
C GLY A 34 4.35 8.73 -24.52
N LEU A 35 4.77 8.51 -23.27
CA LEU A 35 5.13 9.56 -22.32
C LEU A 35 6.56 10.05 -22.52
N THR A 36 6.87 11.21 -21.97
CA THR A 36 8.26 11.61 -21.71
C THR A 36 8.84 10.82 -20.53
N LEU A 37 10.18 10.72 -20.45
CA LEU A 37 10.88 10.12 -19.30
C LEU A 37 10.44 10.73 -17.96
N HIS A 38 10.24 12.05 -17.93
CA HIS A 38 9.84 12.76 -16.72
C HIS A 38 8.43 12.35 -16.27
N GLU A 39 7.48 12.29 -17.19
CA GLU A 39 6.11 11.86 -16.92
C GLU A 39 6.05 10.40 -16.47
N ALA A 40 6.73 9.50 -17.17
CA ALA A 40 6.76 8.08 -16.81
C ALA A 40 7.35 7.86 -15.41
N ARG A 41 8.42 8.59 -15.05
CA ARG A 41 8.99 8.55 -13.70
C ARG A 41 8.03 9.08 -12.63
N ARG A 42 7.33 10.19 -12.91
CA ARG A 42 6.34 10.75 -11.98
C ARG A 42 5.21 9.75 -11.74
N PHE A 43 4.64 9.19 -12.81
CA PHE A 43 3.55 8.22 -12.69
C PHE A 43 3.99 6.95 -11.95
N ALA A 44 5.16 6.41 -12.28
CA ALA A 44 5.71 5.26 -11.55
C ALA A 44 5.93 5.56 -10.06
N ALA A 45 6.45 6.75 -9.71
CA ALA A 45 6.64 7.14 -8.32
C ALA A 45 5.31 7.25 -7.55
N VAL A 46 4.32 7.93 -8.12
CA VAL A 46 2.99 8.08 -7.52
C VAL A 46 2.30 6.72 -7.35
N ALA A 47 2.35 5.86 -8.38
CA ALA A 47 1.72 4.54 -8.32
C ALA A 47 2.40 3.62 -7.28
N ASN A 48 3.74 3.69 -7.16
CA ASN A 48 4.49 2.96 -6.16
C ASN A 48 4.21 3.46 -4.73
N ASP A 49 4.07 4.78 -4.53
CA ASP A 49 3.75 5.37 -3.23
C ASP A 49 2.33 4.99 -2.77
N HIS A 50 1.36 5.02 -3.69
CA HIS A 50 -0.01 4.60 -3.44
C HIS A 50 -0.11 3.08 -3.12
N CYS A 51 0.71 2.25 -3.78
CA CYS A 51 0.87 0.84 -3.43
C CYS A 51 1.57 0.63 -2.08
N GLY A 52 2.56 1.47 -1.75
CA GLY A 52 3.23 1.46 -0.46
C GLY A 52 2.28 1.76 0.70
N TRP A 53 1.34 2.69 0.53
CA TRP A 53 0.29 2.96 1.51
C TRP A 53 -0.76 1.85 1.61
N SER A 54 -1.09 1.21 0.48
CA SER A 54 -2.03 0.08 0.46
C SER A 54 -1.43 -1.19 1.10
N GLN A 55 -0.11 -1.39 1.01
CA GLN A 55 0.58 -2.50 1.68
C GLN A 55 0.94 -2.21 3.14
N ARG A 56 0.93 -0.95 3.59
CA ARG A 56 1.17 -0.57 4.99
C ARG A 56 -0.11 -0.44 5.82
N ARG A 57 -1.29 -0.73 5.26
CA ARG A 57 -2.54 -0.57 5.99
C ARG A 57 -3.45 -1.79 5.91
N TRP A 58 -3.02 -2.86 6.61
CA TRP A 58 -3.80 -3.90 7.33
C TRP A 58 -3.34 -5.35 7.07
N PRO A 59 -3.23 -6.20 8.11
CA PRO A 59 -3.87 -7.50 8.11
C PRO A 59 -5.19 -7.34 8.85
N VAL A 60 -6.34 -7.54 8.20
CA VAL A 60 -7.51 -8.24 8.75
C VAL A 60 -8.71 -8.03 7.85
N GLN A 61 -8.93 -8.92 6.90
CA GLN A 61 -10.31 -9.20 6.51
C GLN A 61 -11.09 -9.49 7.80
N LEU A 62 -12.13 -8.71 8.11
CA LEU A 62 -13.30 -9.21 8.84
C LEU A 62 -14.36 -8.10 8.88
N GLU A 63 -15.44 -8.35 8.15
CA GLU A 63 -16.77 -8.06 8.64
C GLU A 63 -16.86 -8.47 10.12
N LEU A 64 -17.02 -7.53 11.04
CA LEU A 64 -17.32 -7.86 12.42
C LEU A 64 -18.19 -6.79 13.05
N VAL A 65 -19.46 -7.17 13.19
CA VAL A 65 -20.45 -6.67 14.12
C VAL A 65 -19.85 -6.08 15.40
N ASN A 66 -20.32 -4.89 15.81
CA ASN A 66 -20.09 -4.37 17.17
C ASN A 66 -20.53 -5.43 18.20
N PRO A 67 -19.71 -5.73 19.22
CA PRO A 67 -20.01 -5.12 20.51
C PRO A 67 -18.78 -4.68 21.31
N VAL A 68 -18.96 -3.59 22.06
CA VAL A 68 -18.04 -3.07 23.07
C VAL A 68 -17.90 -4.08 24.23
N ALA A 69 -16.67 -4.45 24.57
CA ALA A 69 -16.33 -5.09 25.82
C ALA A 69 -14.95 -4.61 26.28
N ASP A 70 -14.97 -3.60 27.13
CA ASP A 70 -13.80 -3.06 27.82
C ASP A 70 -13.40 -4.05 28.93
N GLY A 71 -12.22 -4.65 28.80
CA GLY A 71 -11.65 -5.58 29.76
C GLY A 71 -10.19 -5.23 30.01
N VAL A 72 -9.94 -4.46 31.07
CA VAL A 72 -8.61 -4.06 31.52
C VAL A 72 -7.82 -5.28 32.03
N SER A 73 -6.59 -5.46 31.51
CA SER A 73 -5.67 -6.49 32.00
C SER A 73 -4.69 -5.94 33.04
N ALA A 74 -4.80 -6.52 34.24
CA ALA A 74 -3.76 -6.99 35.14
C ALA A 74 -2.40 -6.24 35.25
N ALA A 75 -2.03 -5.89 36.48
CA ALA A 75 -0.85 -6.48 37.15
C ALA A 75 -0.76 -6.06 38.65
N ARG A 76 -0.93 -7.06 39.52
CA ARG A 76 -0.12 -7.42 40.71
C ARG A 76 0.59 -6.29 41.50
N GLU A 77 0.34 -6.22 42.83
CA GLU A 77 1.39 -6.37 43.87
C GLU A 77 0.93 -6.08 45.33
N LYS A 78 1.40 -6.95 46.25
CA LYS A 78 1.58 -6.86 47.72
C LYS A 78 0.35 -6.99 48.63
N ASP A 79 0.13 -8.24 49.05
CA ASP A 79 -0.45 -8.60 50.35
C ASP A 79 0.23 -7.80 51.48
N ASN A 80 -0.57 -6.98 52.16
CA ASN A 80 -0.28 -6.62 53.53
C ASN A 80 -1.55 -6.69 54.37
N ARG A 81 -1.35 -7.25 55.57
CA ARG A 81 -2.08 -6.97 56.80
C ARG A 81 -3.33 -7.84 57.08
N THR A 82 -3.12 -8.86 57.92
CA THR A 82 -4.14 -9.36 58.85
C THR A 82 -3.90 -8.68 60.20
N GLY A 83 -4.95 -8.06 60.78
CA GLY A 83 -5.01 -7.61 62.18
C GLY A 83 -4.98 -8.80 63.16
N SER A 84 -5.05 -8.68 64.47
CA SER A 84 -5.37 -7.62 65.42
C SER A 84 -4.76 -8.01 66.76
#